data_AF-A0A164N4Z2-F1
#
_entry.id   AF-A0A164N4Z2-F1
#
_cell.length_a   1.000
_cell.length_b   1.000
_cell.length_c   1.000
_cell.angle_alpha   90.00
_cell.angle_beta   90.00
_cell.angle_gamma   90.00
#
_symmetry.space_group_name_H-M   'P 1'
#
loop_
_entity.id
_entity.type
_entity.pdbx_description
1 polymer ?
#
loop_
_entity_poly.entity_id
_entity_poly.type
_entity_poly.pdbx_seq_one_letter_code
_entity_poly.pdbx_strand_id
1 'polypeptide(L)'
;MESEKVLTAPELTALYDEYKAALLDIELAETLRESGNKDAATWEANSEQRMADAVSDIDALEINAFLASTMIADRYAIIGRLRSQERPVPWSKIGEILGMSKQAAQQWYGTYNLRPRTQNPTRHE
;
A
#
# COMPACT_ATOMS: atom_id res chain seq x y z
N MET A 1 2.65 11.26 -28.85
CA MET A 1 2.15 11.04 -27.48
C MET A 1 2.38 9.57 -27.21
N GLU A 2 3.46 9.26 -26.51
CA GLU A 2 3.63 7.90 -25.98
C GLU A 2 2.53 7.70 -24.95
N SER A 3 1.77 6.61 -25.09
CA SER A 3 0.78 6.24 -24.07
C SER A 3 1.57 5.98 -22.79
N GLU A 4 1.43 6.84 -21.79
CA GLU A 4 1.96 6.56 -20.46
C GLU A 4 1.45 5.19 -20.03
N LYS A 5 2.38 4.29 -19.74
CA LYS A 5 2.09 2.90 -19.45
C LYS A 5 1.35 2.84 -18.12
N VAL A 6 0.10 2.37 -18.14
CA VAL A 6 -0.63 2.06 -16.91
C VAL A 6 0.09 0.92 -16.18
N LEU A 7 0.66 1.22 -15.02
CA LEU A 7 1.42 0.27 -14.22
C LEU A 7 0.49 -0.72 -13.52
N THR A 8 0.97 -1.95 -13.36
CA THR A 8 0.30 -3.01 -12.62
C THR A 8 0.48 -2.84 -11.12
N ALA A 9 -0.34 -3.52 -10.30
CA ALA A 9 -0.20 -3.47 -8.84
C ALA A 9 1.21 -3.90 -8.34
N PRO A 10 1.87 -4.94 -8.89
CA PRO A 10 3.26 -5.26 -8.55
C PRO A 10 4.25 -4.15 -8.90
N GLU A 11 4.11 -3.51 -10.06
CA GLU A 11 4.98 -2.40 -10.47
C GLU A 11 4.80 -1.18 -9.56
N LEU A 12 3.55 -0.84 -9.20
CA LEU A 12 3.26 0.21 -8.23
C LEU A 12 3.80 -0.14 -6.82
N THR A 13 3.76 -1.41 -6.44
CA THR A 13 4.34 -1.87 -5.17
C THR A 13 5.85 -1.65 -5.15
N ALA A 14 6.54 -1.95 -6.26
CA ALA A 14 7.98 -1.74 -6.37
C ALA A 14 8.35 -0.25 -6.20
N LEU A 15 7.64 0.66 -6.88
CA LEU A 15 7.85 2.11 -6.72
C LEU A 15 7.62 2.57 -5.27
N TYR A 16 6.59 2.04 -4.61
CA TYR A 16 6.31 2.37 -3.22
C TYR A 16 7.36 1.79 -2.25
N ASP A 17 7.91 0.62 -2.53
CA ASP A 17 8.98 0.01 -1.74
C ASP A 17 10.29 0.78 -1.89
N GLU A 18 10.62 1.26 -3.10
CA GLU A 18 11.78 2.13 -3.36
C GLU A 18 11.64 3.46 -2.60
N TYR A 19 10.47 4.10 -2.65
CA TYR A 19 10.18 5.30 -1.87
C TYR A 19 10.38 5.10 -0.35
N LYS A 20 9.87 4.00 0.20
CA LYS A 20 10.07 3.68 1.63
C LYS A 20 11.53 3.43 1.97
N ALA A 21 12.29 2.80 1.07
CA ALA A 21 13.72 2.59 1.27
C ALA A 21 14.47 3.94 1.30
N ALA A 22 14.13 4.87 0.41
CA ALA A 22 14.69 6.21 0.41
C ALA A 22 14.37 6.98 1.72
N LEU A 23 13.14 6.87 2.23
CA LEU A 23 12.79 7.46 3.54
C LEU A 23 13.61 6.87 4.71
N LEU A 24 13.86 5.55 4.71
CA LEU A 24 14.68 4.92 5.74
C LEU A 24 16.13 5.40 5.68
N ASP A 25 16.67 5.68 4.49
CA ASP A 25 18.01 6.23 4.34
C ASP A 25 18.12 7.64 4.91
N ILE A 26 17.06 8.46 4.81
CA ILE A 26 17.00 9.79 5.44
C ILE A 26 17.04 9.65 6.96
N GLU A 27 16.20 8.80 7.54
CA GLU A 27 16.16 8.56 9.00
C GLU A 27 17.52 8.05 9.53
N LEU A 28 18.19 7.19 8.75
CA LEU A 28 19.53 6.72 9.07
C LEU A 28 20.56 7.87 9.00
N ALA A 29 20.51 8.71 7.97
CA ALA A 29 21.40 9.87 7.85
C ALA A 29 21.24 10.83 9.03
N GLU A 30 20.01 11.13 9.44
CA GLU A 30 19.70 11.95 10.62
C GLU A 30 20.28 11.34 11.90
N THR A 31 20.08 10.04 12.11
CA THR A 31 20.62 9.30 13.27
C THR A 31 22.16 9.36 13.29
N LEU A 32 22.81 9.19 12.15
CA LEU A 32 24.27 9.27 12.04
C LEU A 32 24.79 10.68 12.35
N ARG A 33 24.11 11.71 11.86
CA ARG A 33 24.41 13.11 12.16
C ARG A 33 24.32 13.39 13.66
N GLU A 34 23.22 12.98 14.29
CA GLU A 34 22.98 13.17 15.73
C GLU A 34 24.02 12.44 16.60
N SER A 35 24.50 11.28 16.15
CA SER A 35 25.56 10.52 16.82
C SER A 35 26.97 11.11 16.63
N GLY A 36 27.13 12.14 15.79
CA GLY A 36 28.43 12.72 15.44
C GLY A 36 29.30 11.81 14.56
N ASN A 37 28.69 10.90 13.79
CA ASN A 37 29.41 9.99 12.92
C ASN A 37 30.09 10.77 11.77
N LYS A 38 31.38 10.51 11.53
CA LYS A 38 32.18 11.13 10.47
C LYS A 38 31.63 10.92 9.05
N ASP A 39 30.86 9.84 8.84
CA ASP A 39 30.30 9.48 7.54
C ASP A 39 28.91 10.13 7.32
N ALA A 40 28.37 10.87 8.30
CA ALA A 40 27.03 11.45 8.25
C ALA A 40 26.78 12.31 7.00
N ALA A 41 27.72 13.20 6.64
CA ALA A 41 27.58 14.07 5.48
C ALA A 41 27.49 13.31 4.15
N THR A 42 28.16 12.15 4.04
CA THR A 42 28.04 11.30 2.85
C THR A 42 26.67 10.60 2.80
N TRP A 43 26.17 10.15 3.95
CA TRP A 43 24.84 9.55 4.04
C TRP A 43 23.72 10.55 3.76
N GLU A 44 23.83 11.78 4.27
CA GLU A 44 22.89 12.87 3.99
C GLU A 44 22.78 13.10 2.48
N ALA A 45 23.89 13.39 1.79
CA ALA A 45 23.89 13.64 0.36
C ALA A 45 23.34 12.45 -0.46
N ASN A 46 23.66 11.22 -0.06
CA ASN A 46 23.16 10.02 -0.74
C ASN A 46 21.66 9.82 -0.51
N SER A 47 21.15 10.06 0.70
CA SER A 47 19.74 9.95 1.04
C SER A 47 18.90 11.01 0.33
N GLU A 48 19.39 12.24 0.21
CA GLU A 48 18.75 13.32 -0.54
C GLU A 48 18.63 12.96 -2.03
N GLN A 49 19.71 12.45 -2.63
CA GLN A 49 19.69 12.02 -4.03
C GLN A 49 18.72 10.86 -4.25
N ARG A 50 18.73 9.83 -3.37
CA ARG A 50 17.79 8.71 -3.46
C ARG A 50 16.35 9.14 -3.35
N MET A 51 16.06 10.11 -2.49
CA MET A 51 14.71 10.67 -2.37
C MET A 51 14.31 11.47 -3.61
N ALA A 52 15.25 12.21 -4.21
CA ALA A 52 15.01 12.94 -5.46
C ALA A 52 14.75 12.00 -6.66
N ASP A 53 15.34 10.81 -6.65
CA ASP A 53 15.14 9.79 -7.69
C ASP A 53 13.87 8.93 -7.46
N ALA A 54 13.32 8.93 -6.24
CA ALA A 54 12.10 8.22 -5.89
C ALA A 54 10.84 8.96 -6.41
N VAL A 55 9.69 8.26 -6.37
CA VAL A 55 8.39 8.90 -6.63
C VAL A 55 8.12 10.00 -5.60
N SER A 56 7.33 11.02 -5.98
CA SER A 56 7.00 12.10 -5.06
C SER A 56 6.16 11.62 -3.88
N ASP A 57 6.13 12.38 -2.78
CA ASP A 57 5.30 12.07 -1.61
C ASP A 57 3.81 11.92 -1.96
N ILE A 58 3.31 12.74 -2.89
CA ILE A 58 1.92 12.68 -3.37
C ILE A 58 1.71 11.36 -4.12
N ASP A 59 2.58 11.03 -5.06
CA ASP A 59 2.47 9.80 -5.85
C ASP A 59 2.57 8.57 -4.93
N ALA A 60 3.47 8.59 -3.94
CA ALA A 60 3.60 7.52 -2.95
C ALA A 60 2.30 7.32 -2.15
N LEU A 61 1.62 8.41 -1.77
CA LEU A 61 0.32 8.35 -1.08
C LEU A 61 -0.80 7.83 -1.99
N GLU A 62 -0.85 8.26 -3.25
CA GLU A 62 -1.83 7.80 -4.22
C GLU A 62 -1.65 6.31 -4.54
N ILE A 63 -0.40 5.86 -4.72
CA ILE A 63 -0.03 4.46 -4.88
C ILE A 63 -0.49 3.65 -3.65
N ASN A 64 -0.16 4.11 -2.44
CA ASN A 64 -0.56 3.44 -1.20
C ASN A 64 -2.09 3.29 -1.11
N ALA A 65 -2.82 4.37 -1.38
CA ALA A 65 -4.28 4.38 -1.34
C ALA A 65 -4.87 3.41 -2.38
N PHE A 66 -4.32 3.37 -3.59
CA PHE A 66 -4.73 2.44 -4.65
C PHE A 66 -4.48 0.98 -4.27
N LEU A 67 -3.27 0.64 -3.79
CA LEU A 67 -2.91 -0.72 -3.39
C LEU A 67 -3.78 -1.20 -2.22
N ALA A 68 -4.01 -0.34 -1.21
CA ALA A 68 -4.90 -0.66 -0.09
C ALA A 68 -6.34 -0.89 -0.55
N SER A 69 -6.86 -0.04 -1.44
CA SER A 69 -8.20 -0.16 -2.03
C SER A 69 -8.35 -1.48 -2.81
N THR A 70 -7.33 -1.87 -3.58
CA THR A 70 -7.30 -3.12 -4.34
C THR A 70 -7.33 -4.34 -3.42
N MET A 71 -6.47 -4.38 -2.40
CA MET A 71 -6.45 -5.49 -1.42
C MET A 71 -7.80 -5.65 -0.70
N ILE A 72 -8.43 -4.53 -0.34
CA ILE A 72 -9.76 -4.52 0.27
C ILE A 72 -10.81 -5.09 -0.69
N ALA A 73 -10.80 -4.65 -1.96
CA ALA A 73 -11.73 -5.12 -2.98
C ALA A 73 -11.59 -6.63 -3.22
N ASP A 74 -10.36 -7.13 -3.28
CA ASP A 74 -10.07 -8.56 -3.44
C ASP A 74 -10.57 -9.36 -2.23
N ARG A 75 -10.31 -8.86 -1.01
CA ARG A 75 -10.81 -9.50 0.22
C ARG A 75 -12.33 -9.56 0.24
N TYR A 76 -13.02 -8.50 -0.16
CA TYR A 76 -14.48 -8.48 -0.27
C TYR A 76 -14.97 -9.53 -1.28
N ALA A 77 -14.38 -9.58 -2.48
CA ALA A 77 -14.74 -10.55 -3.51
C ALA A 77 -14.49 -12.01 -3.07
N ILE A 78 -13.40 -12.27 -2.35
CA ILE A 78 -13.11 -13.60 -1.76
C ILE A 78 -14.19 -13.98 -0.76
N ILE A 79 -14.54 -13.08 0.17
CA ILE A 79 -15.58 -13.35 1.18
C ILE A 79 -16.93 -13.60 0.50
N GLY A 80 -17.28 -12.81 -0.52
CA GLY A 80 -18.47 -13.04 -1.33
C GLY A 80 -18.50 -14.45 -1.91
N ARG A 81 -17.41 -14.89 -2.54
CA ARG A 81 -17.28 -16.27 -3.06
C ARG A 81 -17.46 -17.32 -1.96
N LEU A 82 -16.83 -17.15 -0.80
CA LEU A 82 -16.97 -18.09 0.33
C LEU A 82 -18.40 -18.18 0.88
N ARG A 83 -19.16 -17.06 0.81
CA ARG A 83 -20.54 -16.97 1.27
C ARG A 83 -21.56 -17.48 0.26
N SER A 84 -21.21 -17.54 -1.02
CA SER A 84 -22.08 -18.00 -2.12
C SER A 84 -21.92 -19.48 -2.48
N GLN A 85 -21.08 -20.24 -1.77
CA GLN A 85 -20.92 -21.69 -1.98
C GLN A 85 -22.19 -22.46 -1.56
N GLU A 86 -22.38 -23.67 -2.09
CA GLU A 86 -23.48 -24.58 -1.70
C GLU A 86 -23.55 -24.80 -0.19
N ARG A 87 -22.37 -24.86 0.46
CA ARG A 87 -22.22 -24.80 1.91
C ARG A 87 -21.45 -23.53 2.31
N PRO A 88 -22.13 -22.41 2.61
CA PRO A 88 -21.48 -21.15 2.93
C PRO A 88 -20.56 -21.24 4.14
N VAL A 89 -19.37 -20.64 4.05
CA VAL A 89 -18.44 -20.56 5.18
C VAL A 89 -19.05 -19.70 6.29
N PRO A 90 -19.10 -20.17 7.56
CA PRO A 90 -19.63 -19.39 8.67
C PRO A 90 -18.82 -18.12 8.95
N TRP A 91 -19.51 -17.06 9.36
CA TRP A 91 -18.88 -15.78 9.73
C TRP A 91 -17.89 -15.89 10.88
N SER A 92 -18.06 -16.85 11.79
CA SER A 92 -17.08 -17.12 12.86
C SER A 92 -15.72 -17.54 12.28
N LYS A 93 -15.72 -18.46 11.31
CA LYS A 93 -14.50 -18.92 10.64
C LYS A 93 -13.87 -17.83 9.78
N ILE A 94 -14.70 -17.03 9.10
CA ILE A 94 -14.20 -15.85 8.35
C ILE A 94 -13.56 -14.84 9.29
N GLY A 95 -14.19 -14.56 10.45
CA GLY A 95 -13.63 -13.68 11.47
C GLY A 95 -12.27 -14.18 11.98
N GLU A 96 -12.17 -15.47 12.29
CA GLU A 96 -10.91 -16.09 12.72
C GLU A 96 -9.78 -15.91 11.69
N ILE A 97 -10.04 -16.16 10.40
CA ILE A 97 -9.06 -15.94 9.31
C ILE A 97 -8.63 -14.47 9.22
N LEU A 98 -9.55 -13.55 9.45
CA LEU A 98 -9.30 -12.11 9.39
C LEU A 98 -8.74 -11.52 10.70
N GLY A 99 -8.56 -12.34 11.74
CA GLY A 99 -8.11 -11.89 13.05
C GLY A 99 -9.10 -10.98 13.77
N MET A 100 -10.42 -11.16 13.54
CA MET A 100 -11.48 -10.33 14.12
C MET A 100 -12.68 -11.15 14.61
N SER A 101 -13.57 -10.53 15.38
CA SER A 101 -14.79 -11.19 15.84
C SER A 101 -15.76 -11.48 14.68
N LYS A 102 -16.68 -12.43 14.88
CA LYS A 102 -17.77 -12.72 13.92
C LYS A 102 -18.53 -11.45 13.53
N GLN A 103 -18.90 -10.64 14.53
CA GLN A 103 -19.68 -9.41 14.33
C GLN A 103 -18.86 -8.37 13.56
N ALA A 104 -17.57 -8.25 13.87
CA ALA A 104 -16.66 -7.35 13.15
C ALA A 104 -16.52 -7.74 11.67
N ALA A 105 -16.40 -9.03 11.36
CA ALA A 105 -16.32 -9.52 9.98
C ALA A 105 -17.61 -9.25 9.19
N GLN A 106 -18.78 -9.43 9.82
CA GLN A 106 -20.08 -9.12 9.22
C GLN A 106 -20.24 -7.62 8.94
N GLN A 107 -19.90 -6.78 9.92
CA GLN A 107 -19.95 -5.32 9.79
C GLN A 107 -18.99 -4.85 8.69
N TRP A 108 -17.73 -5.29 8.72
CA TRP A 108 -16.74 -4.98 7.70
C TRP A 108 -17.26 -5.30 6.29
N TYR A 109 -17.79 -6.51 6.08
CA TYR A 109 -18.33 -6.90 4.78
C TYR A 109 -19.55 -6.04 4.39
N GLY A 110 -20.48 -5.78 5.30
CA GLY A 110 -21.66 -4.95 5.01
C GLY A 110 -21.32 -3.50 4.67
N THR A 111 -20.32 -2.91 5.33
CA THR A 111 -19.94 -1.50 5.16
C THR A 111 -19.08 -1.25 3.92
N TYR A 112 -18.26 -2.21 3.49
CA TYR A 112 -17.31 -2.00 2.38
C TYR A 112 -17.94 -1.94 0.99
N ASN A 113 -19.22 -2.30 0.83
CA ASN A 113 -19.95 -2.15 -0.43
C ASN A 113 -20.20 -0.68 -0.83
N LEU A 114 -19.78 0.29 0.00
CA LEU A 114 -20.11 1.72 -0.14
C LEU A 114 -18.93 2.63 -0.50
N ARG A 115 -17.69 2.13 -0.61
CA ARG A 115 -16.53 2.98 -0.94
C ARG A 115 -16.25 2.98 -2.45
N PRO A 116 -16.08 4.16 -3.09
CA PRO A 116 -15.56 4.24 -4.45
C PRO A 116 -14.18 3.58 -4.53
N ARG A 117 -13.92 2.84 -5.61
CA ARG A 117 -12.57 2.32 -5.88
C ARG A 117 -11.66 3.47 -6.25
N THR A 118 -10.48 3.53 -5.63
CA THR A 118 -9.42 4.45 -6.04
C THR A 118 -8.98 4.06 -7.46
N GLN A 119 -8.82 5.05 -8.34
CA GLN A 119 -8.31 4.77 -9.68
C GLN A 119 -6.81 4.47 -9.64
N ASN A 120 -6.31 3.77 -10.66
CA ASN A 120 -4.86 3.57 -10.79
C ASN A 120 -4.21 4.94 -11.03
N PRO A 121 -3.23 5.36 -10.22
CA PRO A 121 -2.65 6.71 -10.32
C PRO A 121 -1.89 6.96 -11.63
N THR A 122 -1.45 5.89 -12.31
CA THR A 122 -0.76 5.98 -13.61
C THR A 122 -1.71 5.92 -14.81
N ARG A 123 -3.02 5.94 -14.56
CA ARG A 123 -4.03 6.07 -15.62
C ARG A 123 -4.33 7.55 -15.80
N HIS A 124 -3.71 8.15 -16.80
CA HIS A 124 -4.08 9.50 -17.27
C HIS A 124 -5.31 9.41 -18.19
N GLU A 125 -6.29 10.29 -18.00
CA GLU A 125 -7.49 10.42 -18.85
C GLU A 125 -7.18 11.12 -20.18
#